data_AF-A0A537YAE1-F1
#
_entry.id   AF-A0A537YAE1-F1
#
_cell.length_a   1.000
_cell.length_b   1.000
_cell.length_c   1.000
_cell.angle_alpha   90.00
_cell.angle_beta   90.00
_cell.angle_gamma   90.00
#
_symmetry.space_group_name_H-M   'P 1'
#
loop_
_entity.id
_entity.type
_entity.pdbx_description
1 polymer ?
#
loop_
_entity_poly.entity_id
_entity_poly.type
_entity_poly.pdbx_seq_one_letter_code
_entity_poly.pdbx_strand_id
1 'polypeptide(L)'
;MERRSRSDPEALQALVDGSASRVGLDLGRLKELKSVNYKPLMEYLGYIQVQRGGNETLLFVRMKDLDEMADLAGESRDELVKQFKRLGVLLSMN
;
A
#
# COMPACT_ATOMS: atom_id res chain seq x y z
N MET A 1 -4.40 -9.91 24.99
CA MET A 1 -4.04 -8.49 24.76
C MET A 1 -4.29 -8.19 23.29
N GLU A 2 -5.51 -7.76 22.94
CA GLU A 2 -5.85 -7.41 21.55
C GLU A 2 -5.42 -5.96 21.28
N ARG A 3 -4.25 -5.77 20.67
CA ARG A 3 -3.93 -4.47 20.05
C ARG A 3 -4.63 -4.43 18.70
N ARG A 4 -5.90 -4.01 18.71
CA ARG A 4 -6.58 -3.61 17.46
C ARG A 4 -5.81 -2.42 16.91
N SER A 5 -5.14 -2.60 15.77
CA SER A 5 -4.57 -1.52 14.97
C SER A 5 -5.61 -0.42 14.82
N ARG A 6 -5.46 0.67 15.59
CA ARG A 6 -6.20 1.89 15.31
C ARG A 6 -5.64 2.39 13.99
N SER A 7 -6.50 2.47 12.98
CA SER A 7 -6.21 3.23 11.76
C SER A 7 -5.59 4.57 12.18
N ASP A 8 -4.37 4.82 11.72
CA ASP A 8 -3.60 6.04 12.02
C ASP A 8 -4.49 7.25 11.69
N PRO A 9 -4.99 7.99 12.70
CA PRO A 9 -5.93 9.09 12.48
C PRO A 9 -5.33 10.19 11.62
N GLU A 10 -4.01 10.37 11.67
CA GLU A 10 -3.28 11.32 10.83
C GLU A 10 -3.26 10.87 9.37
N ALA A 11 -3.16 9.56 9.12
CA ALA A 11 -3.24 8.99 7.78
C ALA A 11 -4.66 9.12 7.20
N LEU A 12 -5.70 8.93 8.02
CA LEU A 12 -7.09 9.13 7.62
C LEU A 12 -7.40 10.60 7.32
N GLN A 13 -6.88 11.53 8.13
CA GLN A 13 -7.06 12.96 7.92
C GLN A 13 -6.33 13.46 6.66
N ALA A 14 -5.10 12.99 6.41
CA ALA A 14 -4.34 13.36 5.21
C ALA A 14 -4.99 12.90 3.89
N LEU A 15 -5.82 11.84 3.93
CA LEU A 15 -6.63 11.42 2.78
C LEU A 15 -7.80 12.39 2.52
N VAL A 16 -8.42 12.92 3.58
CA VAL A 16 -9.54 13.87 3.49
C VAL A 16 -9.06 15.23 2.98
N ASP A 17 -7.87 15.66 3.43
CA ASP A 17 -7.36 17.00 3.16
C ASP A 17 -6.67 17.14 1.78
N GLY A 18 -6.58 16.05 1.00
CA GLY A 18 -5.92 16.07 -0.32
C GLY A 18 -4.41 16.33 -0.27
N SER A 19 -3.81 16.43 0.91
CA SER A 19 -2.37 16.59 1.15
C SER A 19 -1.69 15.24 1.33
N ALA A 20 -2.19 14.20 0.67
CA ALA A 20 -1.83 12.82 0.97
C ALA A 20 -0.36 12.56 0.61
N SER A 21 0.54 12.75 1.58
CA SER A 21 1.95 12.34 1.52
C SER A 21 2.11 10.81 1.48
N ARG A 22 0.99 10.09 1.60
CA ARG A 22 0.90 8.65 1.67
C ARG A 22 -0.25 8.12 0.81
N VAL A 23 -0.07 6.94 0.25
CA VAL A 23 -1.04 6.24 -0.59
C VAL A 23 -1.52 4.99 0.12
N GLY A 24 -2.83 4.79 0.13
CA GLY A 24 -3.47 3.62 0.75
C GLY A 24 -3.47 2.41 -0.19
N LEU A 25 -2.99 1.27 0.32
CA LEU A 25 -2.94 -0.02 -0.36
C LEU A 25 -3.81 -1.05 0.36
N ASP A 26 -4.72 -1.70 -0.37
CA ASP A 26 -5.44 -2.88 0.09
C ASP A 26 -4.60 -4.14 -0.15
N LEU A 27 -3.94 -4.60 0.91
CA LEU A 27 -3.13 -5.81 0.90
C LEU A 27 -3.97 -7.09 0.85
N GLY A 28 -5.23 -7.03 1.28
CA GLY A 28 -6.18 -8.13 1.12
C GLY A 28 -6.47 -8.35 -0.36
N ARG A 29 -6.79 -7.26 -1.06
CA ARG A 29 -7.02 -7.28 -2.50
C ARG A 29 -5.79 -7.73 -3.26
N LEU A 30 -4.61 -7.22 -2.89
CA LEU A 30 -3.34 -7.59 -3.53
C LEU A 30 -3.04 -9.09 -3.40
N LYS A 31 -3.32 -9.70 -2.24
CA LYS A 31 -3.15 -11.15 -1.99
C LYS A 31 -4.09 -12.03 -2.81
N GLU A 32 -5.27 -11.52 -3.17
CA GLU A 32 -6.24 -12.26 -3.99
C GLU A 32 -5.87 -12.34 -5.47
N LEU A 33 -4.94 -11.50 -5.93
CA LEU A 33 -4.50 -11.44 -7.33
C LEU A 33 -3.57 -12.62 -7.66
N LYS A 34 -4.17 -13.79 -7.88
CA LYS A 34 -3.47 -15.05 -8.19
C LYS A 34 -2.63 -15.01 -9.48
N SER A 35 -2.83 -14.03 -10.35
CA SER A 35 -2.24 -13.97 -11.69
C SER A 35 -0.92 -13.18 -11.78
N VAL A 36 -0.54 -12.43 -10.74
CA VAL A 36 0.66 -11.58 -10.77
C VAL A 36 1.60 -11.99 -9.65
N ASN A 37 2.83 -12.39 -10.01
CA ASN A 37 3.83 -12.79 -9.03
C ASN A 37 4.45 -11.57 -8.34
N TYR A 38 3.73 -11.02 -7.37
CA TYR A 38 4.20 -9.91 -6.53
C TYR A 38 5.01 -10.37 -5.31
N LYS A 39 5.66 -11.54 -5.34
CA LYS A 39 6.34 -12.05 -4.13
C LYS A 39 7.34 -11.03 -3.52
N PRO A 40 8.26 -10.42 -4.29
CA PRO A 40 9.19 -9.42 -3.73
C PRO A 40 8.46 -8.19 -3.17
N LEU A 41 7.42 -7.72 -3.86
CA LEU A 41 6.58 -6.62 -3.41
C LEU A 41 5.86 -6.96 -2.08
N MET A 42 5.29 -8.15 -1.97
CA MET A 42 4.58 -8.60 -0.77
C MET A 42 5.53 -8.72 0.43
N GLU A 43 6.78 -9.16 0.20
CA GLU A 43 7.83 -9.20 1.23
C GLU A 43 8.20 -7.78 1.69
N TYR A 44 8.36 -6.84 0.75
CA TYR A 44 8.62 -5.42 1.08
C TYR A 44 7.48 -4.78 1.88
N LEU A 45 6.22 -4.99 1.48
CA LEU A 45 5.06 -4.49 2.21
C LEU A 45 4.96 -5.12 3.60
N GLY A 46 5.31 -6.40 3.73
CA GLY A 46 5.42 -7.10 5.02
C GLY A 46 6.50 -6.50 5.93
N TYR A 47 7.66 -6.11 5.39
CA TYR A 47 8.70 -5.41 6.13
C TYR A 47 8.20 -4.08 6.71
N ILE A 48 7.47 -3.29 5.91
CA ILE A 48 6.88 -2.02 6.36
C ILE A 48 5.89 -2.27 7.51
N GLN A 49 5.05 -3.32 7.42
CA GLN A 49 4.10 -3.68 8.48
C GLN A 49 4.81 -4.05 9.79
N VAL A 50 5.84 -4.90 9.72
CA VAL A 50 6.63 -5.33 10.89
C VAL A 50 7.31 -4.14 11.57
N GLN A 51 7.91 -3.22 10.79
CA GLN A 51 8.54 -2.01 11.35
C GLN A 51 7.56 -1.12 12.12
N ARG A 52 6.28 -1.13 11.75
CA ARG A 52 5.23 -0.34 12.40
C ARG A 52 4.53 -1.11 13.51
N GLY A 53 4.89 -2.37 13.74
CA GLY A 53 4.23 -3.26 14.70
C GLY A 53 2.78 -3.60 14.31
N GLY A 54 2.42 -3.45 13.03
CA GLY A 54 1.09 -3.67 12.50
C GLY A 54 0.97 -4.96 11.67
N ASN A 55 -0.25 -5.42 11.46
CA ASN A 55 -0.62 -6.47 10.50
C ASN A 55 -1.91 -6.07 9.79
N GLU A 56 -1.99 -4.81 9.37
CA GLU A 56 -3.21 -4.27 8.77
C GLU A 56 -3.42 -4.78 7.35
N THR A 57 -4.69 -5.02 6.97
CA THR A 57 -5.06 -5.25 5.56
C THR A 57 -4.97 -3.97 4.73
N LEU A 58 -4.99 -2.80 5.39
CA LEU A 58 -4.85 -1.49 4.78
C LEU A 58 -3.50 -0.88 5.18
N LEU A 59 -2.63 -0.63 4.20
CA LEU A 59 -1.31 -0.06 4.44
C LEU A 59 -1.16 1.29 3.73
N PHE A 60 -0.82 2.33 4.51
CA PHE A 60 -0.47 3.65 3.96
C PHE A 60 1.04 3.76 3.77
N VAL A 61 1.50 3.81 2.52
CA VAL A 61 2.92 3.91 2.15
C VAL A 61 3.26 5.33 1.70
N ARG A 62 4.51 5.79 1.86
CA ARG A 62 4.94 7.11 1.38
C ARG A 62 5.06 7.09 -0.14
N MET A 63 5.02 8.26 -0.78
CA MET A 63 5.19 8.36 -2.24
C MET A 63 6.52 7.73 -2.73
N LYS A 64 7.61 7.89 -1.99
CA LYS A 64 8.91 7.25 -2.30
C LYS A 64 8.88 5.72 -2.25
N ASP A 65 7.95 5.14 -1.47
CA ASP A 65 7.82 3.69 -1.36
C ASP A 65 7.15 3.15 -2.63
N LEU A 66 6.38 3.98 -3.38
CA LEU A 66 5.85 3.60 -4.69
C LEU A 66 6.93 3.41 -5.75
N ASP A 67 8.02 4.18 -5.66
CA ASP A 67 9.15 4.03 -6.59
C ASP A 67 9.82 2.65 -6.37
N GLU A 68 10.12 2.30 -5.11
CA GLU A 68 10.66 0.98 -4.74
C GLU A 68 9.71 -0.16 -5.13
N MET A 69 8.40 0.02 -4.92
CA MET A 69 7.40 -0.97 -5.32
C MET A 69 7.36 -1.19 -6.83
N ALA A 70 7.58 -0.14 -7.63
CA ALA A 70 7.59 -0.23 -9.08
C ALA A 70 8.83 -0.99 -9.56
N ASP A 71 10.00 -0.70 -8.97
CA ASP A 71 11.24 -1.41 -9.22
C ASP A 71 11.10 -2.92 -8.90
N LEU A 72 10.48 -3.26 -7.77
CA LEU A 72 10.22 -4.65 -7.37
C LEU A 72 9.18 -5.37 -8.26
N ALA A 73 8.27 -4.62 -8.88
CA ALA A 73 7.32 -5.14 -9.87
C ALA A 73 7.92 -5.25 -11.27
N GLY A 74 9.07 -4.62 -11.53
CA GLY A 74 9.67 -4.53 -12.86
C GLY A 74 8.88 -3.65 -13.83
N GLU A 75 8.09 -2.70 -13.32
CA GLU A 75 7.23 -1.80 -14.09
C GLU A 75 7.58 -0.34 -13.77
N SER A 76 7.17 0.61 -14.61
CA SER A 76 7.28 2.03 -14.23
C SER A 76 6.29 2.39 -13.12
N ARG A 77 6.58 3.42 -12.32
CA ARG A 77 5.66 3.91 -11.29
C ARG A 77 4.26 4.18 -11.85
N ASP A 78 4.18 4.81 -13.01
CA ASP A 78 2.90 5.17 -13.62
C ASP A 78 2.10 3.93 -14.06
N GLU A 79 2.77 2.87 -14.53
CA GLU A 79 2.14 1.58 -14.85
C GLU A 79 1.66 0.89 -13.58
N LEU A 80 2.50 0.82 -12.55
CA LEU A 80 2.14 0.25 -11.25
C LEU A 80 0.91 0.94 -10.67
N VAL A 81 0.89 2.28 -10.66
CA VAL A 81 -0.24 3.06 -10.14
C VAL A 81 -1.50 2.82 -10.97
N LYS A 82 -1.43 2.81 -12.31
CA LYS A 82 -2.57 2.50 -13.18
C LYS A 82 -3.09 1.09 -12.93
N GLN A 83 -2.20 0.12 -12.82
CA GLN A 83 -2.50 -1.28 -12.56
C GLN A 83 -3.17 -1.44 -11.19
N PHE A 84 -2.63 -0.81 -10.15
CA PHE A 84 -3.16 -0.91 -8.78
C PHE A 84 -4.50 -0.22 -8.63
N LYS A 85 -4.72 0.91 -9.32
CA LYS A 85 -6.05 1.53 -9.45
C LYS A 85 -7.03 0.58 -10.14
N ARG A 86 -6.65 -0.01 -11.27
CA ARG A 86 -7.50 -0.95 -12.03
C ARG A 86 -7.87 -2.19 -11.22
N LEU A 87 -6.96 -2.67 -10.38
CA LEU A 87 -7.14 -3.89 -9.59
C LEU A 87 -7.88 -3.64 -8.26
N GLY A 88 -8.15 -2.38 -7.92
CA GLY A 88 -8.76 -1.97 -6.64
C GLY A 88 -7.81 -2.09 -5.45
N VAL A 89 -6.50 -2.14 -5.69
CA VAL A 89 -5.46 -2.16 -4.65
C VAL A 89 -5.18 -0.74 -4.15
N LEU A 90 -5.21 0.25 -5.03
CA LEU A 90 -5.00 1.66 -4.67
C LEU A 90 -6.31 2.29 -4.21
N LEU A 91 -6.37 2.81 -2.99
CA LEU A 91 -7.61 3.35 -2.40
C LEU A 91 -7.77 4.86 -2.53
N SER A 92 -6.69 5.62 -2.76
CA SER A 92 -6.76 7.02 -3.18
C SER A 92 -5.39 7.55 -3.61
N MET A 93 -5.39 8.28 -4.73
CA MET A 93 -4.49 9.41 -4.97
C MET A 93 -5.41 10.50 -5.51
N ASN A 94 -5.73 11.48 -4.67
CA ASN A 94 -6.29 12.75 -5.13
C ASN A 94 -5.18 13.60 -5.74
#